data_AF-A0A942G905-F1
#
_entry.id   AF-A0A942G905-F1
#
_cell.length_a   1.000
_cell.length_b   1.000
_cell.length_c   1.000
_cell.angle_alpha   90.00
_cell.angle_beta   90.00
_cell.angle_gamma   90.00
#
_symmetry.space_group_name_H-M   'P 1'
#
loop_
_entity.id
_entity.type
_entity.pdbx_description
1 polymer ?
#
loop_
_entity_poly.entity_id
_entity_poly.type
_entity_poly.pdbx_seq_one_letter_code
_entity_poly.pdbx_strand_id
1 'polypeptide(L)' 'MEDSMHQRKHYTAEQKVMILRELLENNVPISQLAEKYEVRPNDIYNWKKKLFESATDIFTPK' A
#
# COMPACT_ATOMS: atom_id res chain seq x y z
N MET A 1 5.28 -33.98 1.50
CA MET A 1 4.90 -32.91 2.42
C MET A 1 5.17 -31.61 1.68
N GLU A 2 4.15 -31.09 1.02
CA GLU A 2 4.25 -29.91 0.15
C GLU A 2 3.64 -28.72 0.90
N ASP A 3 4.34 -28.28 1.95
CA ASP A 3 4.04 -27.02 2.61
C ASP A 3 4.52 -25.89 1.70
N SER A 4 3.60 -25.53 0.81
CA SER A 4 3.69 -24.38 -0.09
C SER A 4 4.04 -23.15 0.72
N MET A 5 5.32 -22.80 0.69
CA MET A 5 5.90 -21.56 1.21
C MET A 5 5.14 -20.42 0.54
N HIS A 6 4.11 -19.93 1.20
CA HIS A 6 3.43 -18.70 0.84
C HIS A 6 4.49 -17.61 0.96
N GLN A 7 5.20 -17.34 -0.14
CA GLN A 7 6.04 -16.18 -0.28
C GLN A 7 5.12 -14.98 -0.08
N ARG A 8 5.01 -14.52 1.17
CA ARG A 8 4.39 -13.24 1.47
C ARG A 8 5.17 -12.25 0.63
N LYS A 9 4.59 -11.76 -0.47
CA LYS A 9 5.21 -10.68 -1.25
C LYS A 9 5.49 -9.55 -0.26
N HIS A 10 6.75 -9.41 0.11
CA HIS A 10 7.18 -8.42 1.09
C HIS A 10 7.27 -7.10 0.36
N TYR A 11 6.19 -6.34 0.37
CA TYR A 11 6.20 -4.98 -0.14
C TYR A 11 7.03 -4.11 0.79
N THR A 12 8.12 -3.55 0.26
CA THR A 12 8.95 -2.59 1.00
C THR A 12 8.13 -1.34 1.32
N ALA A 13 8.57 -0.56 2.31
CA ALA A 13 7.93 0.70 2.64
C ALA A 13 7.87 1.63 1.41
N GLU A 14 8.93 1.67 0.61
CA GLU A 14 9.00 2.45 -0.64
C GLU A 14 7.97 1.98 -1.67
N GLN A 15 7.81 0.67 -1.87
CA GLN A 15 6.80 0.15 -2.80
C GLN A 15 5.38 0.53 -2.36
N LYS A 16 5.08 0.43 -1.05
CA LYS A 16 3.76 0.85 -0.53
C LYS A 16 3.51 2.33 -0.78
N VAL A 17 4.51 3.18 -0.54
CA VAL A 17 4.43 4.63 -0.80
C VAL A 17 4.26 4.90 -2.30
N MET A 18 4.98 4.19 -3.18
CA MET A 18 4.86 4.34 -4.62
C MET A 18 3.44 4.02 -5.13
N ILE A 19 2.84 2.92 -4.63
CA ILE A 19 1.47 2.53 -4.98
C ILE A 19 0.46 3.56 -4.48
N LEU A 20 0.62 4.04 -3.25
CA LEU A 20 -0.23 5.09 -2.69
C LEU A 20 -0.05 6.42 -3.42
N ARG A 21 1.15 6.71 -3.92
CA ARG A 21 1.44 7.88 -4.72
C ARG A 21 0.72 7.82 -6.06
N GLU A 22 0.74 6.69 -6.76
CA GLU A 22 -0.05 6.53 -8.00
C GLU A 22 -1.57 6.65 -7.72
N LEU A 23 -2.04 6.13 -6.58
CA LEU A 23 -3.43 6.27 -6.17
C LEU A 23 -3.82 7.75 -5.95
N LEU A 24 -2.98 8.52 -5.25
CA LEU A 24 -3.30 9.89 -4.82
C LEU A 24 -2.95 10.96 -5.87
N GLU A 25 -1.82 10.82 -6.56
CA GLU A 25 -1.37 11.78 -7.60
C GLU A 25 -2.04 11.51 -8.95
N ASN A 26 -2.06 10.24 -9.39
CA ASN A 26 -2.57 9.87 -10.71
C ASN A 26 -4.05 9.47 -10.70
N ASN A 27 -4.72 9.50 -9.53
CA ASN A 27 -6.10 9.05 -9.33
C ASN A 27 -6.37 7.63 -9.89
N VAL A 28 -5.34 6.77 -9.89
CA VAL A 28 -5.48 5.41 -10.42
C VAL A 28 -6.34 4.60 -9.45
N PRO A 29 -7.40 3.91 -9.91
CA PRO A 29 -8.27 3.15 -9.03
C PRO A 29 -7.51 1.98 -8.38
N ILE A 30 -7.87 1.69 -7.13
CA ILE A 30 -7.26 0.63 -6.32
C ILE A 30 -7.34 -0.74 -7.02
N SER A 31 -8.40 -1.02 -7.79
CA SER A 31 -8.53 -2.24 -8.58
C SER A 31 -7.42 -2.39 -9.61
N GLN A 32 -7.10 -1.32 -10.34
CA GLN A 32 -6.04 -1.31 -11.34
C GLN A 32 -4.66 -1.42 -10.69
N LEU A 33 -4.43 -0.76 -9.55
CA LEU A 33 -3.19 -0.90 -8.79
C LEU A 33 -3.03 -2.31 -8.20
N ALA A 34 -4.12 -2.90 -7.72
CA ALA A 34 -4.15 -4.26 -7.21
C ALA A 34 -3.75 -5.28 -8.28
N GLU A 35 -4.25 -5.13 -9.51
CA GLU A 35 -3.86 -5.95 -10.64
C GLU A 35 -2.42 -5.67 -11.09
N LYS A 36 -2.05 -4.40 -11.27
CA LYS A 36 -0.73 -3.97 -11.77
C LYS A 36 0.43 -4.40 -10.87
N TYR A 37 0.24 -4.29 -9.55
CA TYR A 37 1.26 -4.61 -8.56
C TYR A 37 1.05 -5.96 -7.89
N GLU A 38 0.02 -6.72 -8.30
CA GLU A 38 -0.41 -7.99 -7.68
C GLU A 38 -0.58 -7.87 -6.15
N VAL A 39 -1.14 -6.74 -5.73
CA VAL A 39 -1.45 -6.42 -4.33
C VAL A 39 -2.92 -6.65 -4.08
N ARG A 40 -3.29 -7.11 -2.89
CA ARG A 40 -4.71 -7.22 -2.54
C ARG A 40 -5.29 -5.82 -2.34
N PRO A 41 -6.48 -5.50 -2.88
CA PRO A 41 -7.12 -4.20 -2.70
C PRO A 41 -7.20 -3.79 -1.22
N ASN A 42 -7.51 -4.76 -0.34
CA ASN A 42 -7.59 -4.55 1.10
C ASN A 42 -6.26 -4.09 1.73
N ASP A 43 -5.12 -4.55 1.22
CA ASP A 43 -3.80 -4.10 1.68
C ASP A 43 -3.56 -2.64 1.29
N ILE A 44 -3.95 -2.24 0.08
CA ILE A 44 -3.86 -0.84 -0.38
C ILE A 44 -4.74 0.07 0.49
N TYR A 45 -5.98 -0.35 0.81
CA TYR A 45 -6.84 0.38 1.75
C TYR A 45 -6.20 0.54 3.13
N ASN A 46 -5.62 -0.54 3.67
CA ASN A 46 -4.93 -0.50 4.95
C ASN A 46 -3.71 0.44 4.93
N TRP A 47 -2.91 0.41 3.87
CA TRP A 47 -1.75 1.31 3.75
C TRP A 47 -2.19 2.76 3.58
N LYS A 48 -3.25 3.02 2.81
CA LYS A 48 -3.83 4.36 2.66
C LYS A 48 -4.25 4.91 4.01
N LYS A 49 -5.00 4.11 4.80
CA LYS A 49 -5.43 4.50 6.14
C LYS A 49 -4.24 4.82 7.05
N LYS A 50 -3.25 3.91 7.11
CA LYS A 50 -2.03 4.12 7.91
C LYS A 50 -1.26 5.37 7.49
N LEU A 51 -1.17 5.65 6.19
CA LEU A 51 -0.50 6.86 5.69
C LEU A 51 -1.16 8.13 6.26
N PHE A 52 -2.50 8.22 6.21
CA PHE A 52 -3.22 9.39 6.72
C PHE A 52 -3.20 9.47 8.25
N GLU A 53 -3.29 8.34 8.96
CA GLU A 53 -3.16 8.30 10.42
C GLU A 53 -1.77 8.74 10.88
N SER A 54 -0.70 8.32 10.21
CA SER A 54 0.65 8.77 10.53
C SER A 54 0.95 10.18 10.00
N ALA A 55 0.24 10.65 8.98
CA ALA A 55 0.44 12.00 8.43
C ALA A 55 0.11 13.08 9.47
N THR A 56 -0.91 12.86 10.31
CA THR A 56 -1.23 13.83 11.37
C THR A 56 -0.07 14.03 12.35
N ASP A 57 0.71 12.98 12.64
CA ASP A 57 1.90 13.08 13.50
C ASP A 57 3.02 13.89 12.85
N ILE A 58 3.15 13.84 11.51
CA ILE A 58 4.15 14.61 10.76
C ILE A 58 3.85 16.12 10.81
N PHE A 59 2.57 16.49 10.79
CA PHE A 59 2.13 17.89 10.77
C PHE A 59 1.78 18.44 12.15
N THR A 60 1.89 17.64 13.22
CA THR A 60 1.68 18.13 14.58
C THR A 60 2.96 18.86 15.03
N PRO A 61 2.93 20.20 15.19
CA PRO A 61 4.09 20.94 15.67
C PRO A 61 4.42 20.49 17.10
N LYS A 62 5.70 20.21 17.33
CA LYS A 62 6.25 19.94 18.66
C LYS A 62 6.47 21.23 19.43
#